data_AF-A0A7D7QFU2-F1
#
_entry.id   AF-A0A7D7QFU2-F1
#
_cell.length_a   1.000
_cell.length_b   1.000
_cell.length_c   1.000
_cell.angle_alpha   90.00
_cell.angle_beta   90.00
_cell.angle_gamma   90.00
#
_symmetry.space_group_name_H-M   'P 1'
#
loop_
_entity.id
_entity.type
_entity.pdbx_description
1 polymer ?
#
loop_
_entity_poly.entity_id
_entity_poly.type
_entity_poly.pdbx_seq_one_letter_code
_entity_poly.pdbx_strand_id
1 'polypeptide(L)'
;MAEIEAELGIKSTYFIQLHSEWYNLLERRSFEGIKQIQSLGHQLGLHFDSRFWNITDESQLDKAIEFDKEILEKYFDTELKAFSFHNNTDFTLSCRKEKYGGLLNVYSDYFRGKYAYNADSLGHWRFERMEDRLTEAKELALQLLFHDGMWQEEVLPPRQRVFKVIDDRAKWMKETYDIHLAAIGQKNIDWDGDINGND
;
A
#
# COMPACT_ATOMS: atom_id res chain seq x y z
N MET A 1 11.47 0.64 0.00
CA MET A 1 11.04 1.27 1.27
C MET A 1 11.26 0.33 2.45
N ALA A 2 10.58 -0.81 2.53
CA ALA A 2 10.72 -1.77 3.63
C ALA A 2 12.16 -2.18 3.95
N GLU A 3 12.95 -2.49 2.92
CA GLU A 3 14.37 -2.84 3.11
C GLU A 3 15.16 -1.71 3.79
N ILE A 4 14.97 -0.46 3.34
CA ILE A 4 15.61 0.74 3.93
C ILE A 4 15.20 0.90 5.40
N GLU A 5 13.91 0.76 5.71
CA GLU A 5 13.42 0.84 7.08
C GLU A 5 14.05 -0.24 7.96
N ALA A 6 14.11 -1.48 7.48
CA ALA A 6 14.72 -2.59 8.20
C ALA A 6 16.23 -2.38 8.43
N GLU A 7 16.96 -1.88 7.42
CA GLU A 7 18.39 -1.52 7.54
C GLU A 7 18.63 -0.43 8.59
N LEU A 8 17.70 0.51 8.72
CA LEU A 8 17.74 1.56 9.74
C LEU A 8 17.22 1.11 11.12
N GLY A 9 16.80 -0.15 11.26
CA GLY A 9 16.21 -0.69 12.49
C GLY A 9 14.80 -0.17 12.80
N ILE A 10 14.12 0.41 11.80
CA ILE A 10 12.77 0.95 11.88
C ILE A 10 11.76 -0.17 11.61
N LYS A 11 10.71 -0.23 12.45
CA LYS A 11 9.57 -1.13 12.23
C LYS A 11 8.32 -0.33 11.91
N SER A 12 7.84 -0.48 10.68
CA SER A 12 6.62 0.13 10.17
C SER A 12 5.44 -0.86 10.12
N THR A 13 4.23 -0.31 10.01
CA THR A 13 3.01 -1.05 9.69
C THR A 13 2.60 -0.73 8.25
N TYR A 14 2.58 -1.75 7.39
CA TYR A 14 2.16 -1.64 6.01
C TYR A 14 0.67 -1.94 5.88
N PHE A 15 -0.12 -0.91 5.57
CA PHE A 15 -1.56 -1.07 5.34
C PHE A 15 -1.80 -1.58 3.92
N ILE A 16 -2.20 -2.85 3.81
CA ILE A 16 -2.39 -3.57 2.55
C ILE A 16 -3.84 -3.40 2.08
N GLN A 17 -4.03 -2.90 0.86
CA GLN A 17 -5.34 -2.77 0.24
C GLN A 17 -5.72 -4.05 -0.50
N LEU A 18 -6.81 -4.69 -0.07
CA LEU A 18 -7.33 -5.89 -0.72
C LEU A 18 -8.02 -5.53 -2.05
N HIS A 19 -8.86 -4.50 -2.02
CA HIS A 19 -9.63 -4.02 -3.16
C HIS A 19 -8.91 -2.84 -3.82
N SER A 20 -7.77 -3.12 -4.47
CA SER A 20 -6.90 -2.11 -5.11
C SER A 20 -7.13 -2.05 -6.61
N GLU A 21 -7.13 -0.84 -7.18
CA GLU A 21 -7.11 -0.64 -8.64
C GLU A 21 -5.68 -0.64 -9.22
N TRP A 22 -4.66 -0.59 -8.35
CA TRP A 22 -3.27 -0.39 -8.76
C TRP A 22 -2.47 -1.70 -8.85
N TYR A 23 -2.90 -2.73 -8.13
CA TYR A 23 -2.26 -4.04 -8.12
C TYR A 23 -3.27 -5.12 -7.74
N ASN A 24 -3.01 -6.36 -8.18
CA ASN A 24 -3.71 -7.52 -7.64
C ASN A 24 -2.89 -8.09 -6.48
N LEU A 25 -3.50 -8.17 -5.30
CA LEU A 25 -2.86 -8.70 -4.10
C LEU A 25 -2.40 -10.16 -4.26
N LEU A 26 -3.22 -10.97 -4.95
CA LEU A 26 -3.05 -12.42 -5.06
C LEU A 26 -2.25 -12.84 -6.29
N GLU A 27 -1.76 -11.88 -7.07
CA GLU A 27 -0.76 -12.21 -8.07
C GLU A 27 0.59 -12.50 -7.39
N ARG A 28 1.38 -13.37 -8.02
CA ARG A 28 2.62 -13.89 -7.43
C ARG A 28 3.57 -12.78 -6.96
N ARG A 29 3.81 -11.78 -7.80
CA ARG A 29 4.76 -10.68 -7.51
C ARG A 29 4.33 -9.87 -6.30
N SER A 30 3.07 -9.43 -6.23
CA SER A 30 2.55 -8.68 -5.08
C SER A 30 2.56 -9.52 -3.82
N PHE A 31 2.12 -10.78 -3.91
CA PHE A 31 2.09 -11.71 -2.78
C PHE A 31 3.49 -11.92 -2.18
N GLU A 32 4.48 -12.19 -3.03
CA GLU A 32 5.88 -12.35 -2.60
C GLU A 32 6.45 -11.06 -2.00
N GLY A 33 6.17 -9.90 -2.60
CA GLY A 33 6.58 -8.61 -2.06
C GLY A 33 6.04 -8.36 -0.64
N ILE A 34 4.78 -8.71 -0.38
CA ILE A 34 4.18 -8.56 0.96
C ILE A 34 4.77 -9.57 1.95
N LYS A 35 5.02 -10.81 1.52
CA LYS A 35 5.75 -11.78 2.37
C LYS A 35 7.17 -11.30 2.68
N GLN A 36 7.83 -10.62 1.75
CA GLN A 36 9.15 -10.02 1.98
C GLN A 36 9.07 -8.91 3.03
N ILE A 37 8.09 -8.00 2.92
CA ILE A 37 7.83 -6.97 3.94
C ILE A 37 7.67 -7.60 5.33
N GLN A 38 6.86 -8.67 5.43
CA GLN A 38 6.68 -9.40 6.69
C GLN A 38 8.00 -10.05 7.18
N SER A 39 8.80 -10.62 6.29
CA SER A 39 10.08 -11.27 6.62
C SER A 39 11.14 -10.28 7.15
N LEU A 40 11.04 -9.01 6.76
CA LEU A 40 11.87 -7.92 7.28
C LEU A 40 11.45 -7.45 8.69
N GLY A 41 10.38 -8.04 9.25
CA GLY A 41 9.93 -7.76 10.62
C GLY A 41 8.92 -6.62 10.73
N HIS A 42 8.39 -6.14 9.61
CA HIS A 42 7.29 -5.17 9.58
C HIS A 42 5.94 -5.83 9.89
N GLN A 43 5.01 -5.02 10.36
CA GLN A 43 3.64 -5.47 10.60
C GLN A 43 2.76 -5.23 9.38
N LEU A 44 1.79 -6.09 9.15
CA LEU A 44 0.73 -5.86 8.18
C LEU A 44 -0.49 -5.26 8.88
N GLY A 45 -1.17 -4.34 8.21
CA GLY A 45 -2.46 -3.77 8.59
C GLY A 45 -3.43 -3.79 7.41
N LEU A 46 -4.71 -3.58 7.66
CA LEU A 46 -5.72 -3.51 6.60
C LEU A 46 -5.88 -2.08 6.08
N HIS A 47 -5.72 -1.85 4.78
CA HIS A 47 -6.11 -0.61 4.12
C HIS A 47 -7.53 -0.78 3.58
N PHE A 48 -8.52 -0.42 4.39
CA PHE A 48 -9.92 -0.74 4.15
C PHE A 48 -10.58 0.25 3.18
N ASP A 49 -11.14 -0.25 2.07
CA ASP A 49 -11.91 0.57 1.14
C ASP A 49 -13.42 0.45 1.42
N SER A 50 -13.97 1.46 2.11
CA SER A 50 -15.39 1.51 2.42
C SER A 50 -16.29 1.66 1.18
N ARG A 51 -15.74 2.14 0.06
CA ARG A 51 -16.49 2.39 -1.17
C ARG A 51 -16.72 1.09 -1.93
N PHE A 52 -15.75 0.17 -1.92
CA PHE A 52 -15.93 -1.16 -2.49
C PHE A 52 -17.14 -1.87 -1.89
N TRP A 53 -17.31 -1.74 -0.58
CA TRP A 53 -18.42 -2.33 0.18
C TRP A 53 -19.70 -1.48 0.19
N ASN A 54 -19.71 -0.31 -0.47
CA ASN A 54 -20.80 0.66 -0.45
C ASN A 54 -21.29 0.99 0.98
N ILE A 55 -20.36 1.17 1.91
CA ILE A 55 -20.69 1.48 3.31
C ILE A 55 -21.25 2.89 3.39
N THR A 56 -22.43 3.01 3.97
CA THR A 56 -23.10 4.29 4.24
C THR A 56 -23.42 4.50 5.71
N ASP A 57 -23.30 3.46 6.54
CA ASP A 57 -23.57 3.50 7.96
C ASP A 57 -22.47 2.80 8.78
N GLU A 58 -22.16 3.36 9.94
CA GLU A 58 -21.08 2.89 10.80
C GLU A 58 -21.31 1.46 11.30
N SER A 59 -22.56 1.02 11.45
CA SER A 59 -22.89 -0.36 11.88
C SER A 59 -22.49 -1.43 10.86
N GLN A 60 -22.23 -1.05 9.60
CA GLN A 60 -21.80 -1.97 8.55
C GLN A 60 -20.29 -2.23 8.59
N LEU A 61 -19.52 -1.37 9.26
CA LEU A 61 -18.06 -1.41 9.25
C LEU A 61 -17.50 -2.68 9.84
N ASP A 62 -18.02 -3.12 11.00
CA ASP A 62 -17.48 -4.28 11.71
C ASP A 62 -17.46 -5.53 10.82
N LYS A 63 -18.58 -5.82 10.14
CA LYS A 63 -18.71 -6.98 9.28
C LYS A 63 -17.81 -6.92 8.04
N ALA A 64 -17.73 -5.75 7.39
CA ALA A 64 -16.94 -5.59 6.18
C ALA A 64 -15.43 -5.63 6.48
N ILE A 65 -15.00 -4.95 7.55
CA ILE A 65 -13.61 -4.96 8.01
C ILE A 65 -13.20 -6.35 8.47
N GLU A 66 -14.05 -7.06 9.21
CA GLU A 66 -13.78 -8.43 9.65
C GLU A 66 -13.59 -9.39 8.45
N PHE A 67 -14.42 -9.27 7.42
CA PHE A 67 -14.30 -10.07 6.21
C PHE A 67 -12.97 -9.84 5.48
N ASP A 68 -12.61 -8.58 5.22
CA ASP A 68 -11.34 -8.25 4.55
C ASP A 68 -10.13 -8.63 5.40
N LYS A 69 -10.23 -8.44 6.73
CA LYS A 69 -9.22 -8.87 7.71
C LYS A 69 -8.97 -10.36 7.58
N GLU A 70 -10.01 -11.19 7.69
CA GLU A 70 -9.87 -12.65 7.64
C GLU A 70 -9.21 -13.14 6.36
N ILE A 71 -9.49 -12.49 5.23
CA ILE A 71 -8.86 -12.82 3.95
C ILE A 71 -7.35 -12.56 4.02
N LEU A 72 -6.94 -11.37 4.46
CA LEU A 72 -5.52 -11.03 4.57
C LEU A 72 -4.80 -11.94 5.58
N GLU A 73 -5.40 -12.18 6.74
CA GLU A 73 -4.83 -13.06 7.77
C GLU A 73 -4.60 -14.48 7.24
N LYS A 74 -5.58 -15.03 6.49
CA LYS A 74 -5.47 -16.37 5.87
C LYS A 74 -4.39 -16.44 4.79
N TYR A 75 -4.30 -15.44 3.91
CA TYR A 75 -3.32 -15.47 2.82
C TYR A 75 -1.88 -15.27 3.30
N PHE A 76 -1.67 -14.43 4.31
CA PHE A 76 -0.33 -14.06 4.76
C PHE A 76 0.13 -14.77 6.02
N ASP A 77 -0.75 -15.57 6.64
CA ASP A 77 -0.50 -16.26 7.92
C ASP A 77 0.01 -15.28 8.97
N THR A 78 -0.84 -14.29 9.27
CA THR A 78 -0.53 -13.21 10.22
C THR A 78 -1.79 -12.81 10.98
N GLU A 79 -1.60 -12.22 12.15
CA GLU A 79 -2.66 -11.50 12.87
C GLU A 79 -2.56 -10.00 12.53
N LEU A 80 -3.64 -9.40 12.05
CA LEU A 80 -3.73 -7.97 11.82
C LEU A 80 -4.18 -7.26 13.11
N LYS A 81 -3.54 -6.14 13.42
CA LYS A 81 -3.82 -5.38 14.67
C LYS A 81 -4.51 -4.05 14.44
N ALA A 82 -4.38 -3.49 13.24
CA ALA A 82 -4.86 -2.17 12.91
C ALA A 82 -5.36 -2.09 11.47
N PHE A 83 -6.20 -1.10 11.21
CA PHE A 83 -6.62 -0.73 9.87
C PHE A 83 -6.57 0.80 9.67
N SER A 84 -6.50 1.19 8.40
CA SER A 84 -6.59 2.56 7.93
C SER A 84 -7.63 2.64 6.82
N PHE A 85 -8.51 3.65 6.85
CA PHE A 85 -9.44 3.92 5.75
C PHE A 85 -8.69 4.36 4.49
N HIS A 86 -9.09 3.81 3.36
CA HIS A 86 -8.68 4.23 2.03
C HIS A 86 -9.56 5.39 1.54
N ASN A 87 -8.94 6.42 0.97
CA ASN A 87 -9.64 7.58 0.38
C ASN A 87 -10.75 8.15 1.27
N ASN A 88 -10.34 8.72 2.40
CA ASN A 88 -11.23 9.29 3.39
C ASN A 88 -12.34 10.18 2.78
N THR A 89 -13.58 9.87 3.14
CA THR A 89 -14.79 10.67 2.95
C THR A 89 -15.22 11.32 4.26
N ASP A 90 -16.14 12.29 4.21
CA ASP A 90 -16.73 12.89 5.42
C ASP A 90 -17.32 11.82 6.37
N PHE A 91 -17.90 10.76 5.82
CA PHE A 91 -18.39 9.62 6.59
C PHE A 91 -17.25 8.85 7.28
N THR A 92 -16.22 8.40 6.56
CA THR A 92 -15.12 7.66 7.21
C THR A 92 -14.36 8.53 8.23
N LEU A 93 -14.35 9.85 8.03
CA LEU A 93 -13.84 10.82 8.99
C LEU A 93 -14.82 11.09 10.15
N SER A 94 -16.07 10.66 10.13
CA SER A 94 -16.90 10.69 11.33
C SER A 94 -16.76 9.42 12.18
N CYS A 95 -16.24 8.33 11.61
CA CYS A 95 -16.03 7.06 12.28
C CYS A 95 -14.83 7.08 13.25
N ARG A 96 -15.05 7.56 14.48
CA ARG A 96 -14.00 7.84 15.48
C ARG A 96 -13.81 6.80 16.59
N LYS A 97 -14.57 5.70 16.61
CA LYS A 97 -14.38 4.61 17.58
C LYS A 97 -12.97 4.02 17.51
N GLU A 98 -12.50 3.51 18.65
CA GLU A 98 -11.17 2.90 18.80
C GLU A 98 -10.97 1.70 17.89
N LYS A 99 -12.03 0.90 17.67
CA LYS A 99 -11.96 -0.35 16.92
C LYS A 99 -13.18 -0.58 16.04
N TYR A 100 -12.96 -1.30 14.95
CA TYR A 100 -13.97 -1.93 14.10
C TYR A 100 -13.43 -3.27 13.58
N GLY A 101 -14.28 -4.30 13.48
CA GLY A 101 -13.90 -5.63 13.01
C GLY A 101 -12.80 -6.28 13.87
N GLY A 102 -12.66 -5.83 15.11
CA GLY A 102 -11.58 -6.20 16.04
C GLY A 102 -10.25 -5.47 15.83
N LEU A 103 -10.10 -4.67 14.78
CA LEU A 103 -8.86 -3.95 14.44
C LEU A 103 -8.86 -2.54 15.04
N LEU A 104 -7.68 -2.07 15.46
CA LEU A 104 -7.47 -0.67 15.88
C LEU A 104 -7.68 0.28 14.70
N ASN A 105 -8.54 1.28 14.89
CA ASN A 105 -8.76 2.37 13.96
C ASN A 105 -7.71 3.47 14.18
N VAL A 106 -6.79 3.63 13.23
CA VAL A 106 -5.75 4.69 13.31
C VAL A 106 -6.33 6.10 13.23
N TYR A 107 -7.59 6.25 12.83
CA TYR A 107 -8.33 7.51 12.79
C TYR A 107 -9.23 7.73 14.02
N SER A 108 -9.12 6.88 15.05
CA SER A 108 -9.90 7.06 16.28
C SER A 108 -9.53 8.34 17.02
N ASP A 109 -10.43 8.80 17.89
CA ASP A 109 -10.19 10.00 18.71
C ASP A 109 -8.91 9.92 19.53
N TYR A 110 -8.55 8.71 19.98
CA TYR A 110 -7.30 8.48 20.69
C TYR A 110 -6.07 8.89 19.88
N PHE A 111 -5.94 8.41 18.65
CA PHE A 111 -4.76 8.71 17.83
C PHE A 111 -4.74 10.16 17.37
N ARG A 112 -5.89 10.70 16.97
CA ARG A 112 -5.99 12.09 16.49
C ARG A 112 -5.79 13.12 17.58
N GLY A 113 -6.18 12.81 18.81
CA GLY A 113 -5.95 13.69 19.96
C GLY A 113 -4.52 13.60 20.50
N LYS A 114 -3.83 12.48 20.29
CA LYS A 114 -2.54 12.19 20.93
C LYS A 114 -1.33 12.40 20.05
N TYR A 115 -1.47 12.21 18.74
CA TYR A 115 -0.35 12.27 17.81
C TYR A 115 -0.62 13.31 16.73
N ALA A 116 0.42 14.07 16.41
CA ALA A 116 0.44 14.82 15.16
C ALA A 116 0.43 13.83 13.97
N TYR A 117 -0.01 14.31 12.81
CA TYR A 117 -0.09 13.52 11.59
C TYR A 117 0.60 14.27 10.45
N ASN A 118 1.48 13.58 9.71
CA ASN A 118 2.13 14.10 8.52
C ASN A 118 2.18 13.01 7.43
N ALA A 119 1.88 13.40 6.20
CA ALA A 119 1.79 12.47 5.08
C ALA A 119 2.25 13.12 3.77
N ASP A 120 2.78 12.30 2.88
CA ASP A 120 3.24 12.67 1.54
C ASP A 120 2.14 12.53 0.46
N SER A 121 0.87 12.53 0.87
CA SER A 121 -0.28 12.32 -0.02
C SER A 121 -0.22 13.20 -1.27
N LEU A 122 -0.44 12.60 -2.45
CA LEU A 122 -0.35 13.26 -3.76
C LEU A 122 1.06 13.78 -4.13
N GLY A 123 2.10 13.28 -3.47
CA GLY A 123 3.51 13.55 -3.80
C GLY A 123 3.97 14.98 -3.49
N HIS A 124 3.16 15.78 -2.79
CA HIS A 124 3.53 17.12 -2.34
C HIS A 124 3.10 17.35 -0.89
N TRP A 125 3.91 18.09 -0.16
CA TRP A 125 3.65 18.41 1.25
C TRP A 125 2.56 19.46 1.36
N ARG A 126 1.31 19.03 1.58
CA ARG A 126 0.14 19.93 1.64
C ARG A 126 0.15 20.88 2.84
N PHE A 127 0.76 20.48 3.95
CA PHE A 127 0.78 21.26 5.20
C PHE A 127 2.20 21.71 5.53
N GLU A 128 3.07 20.77 5.84
CA GLU A 128 4.46 21.01 6.21
C GLU A 128 5.34 19.91 5.62
N ARG A 129 6.57 20.28 5.25
CA ARG A 129 7.57 19.29 4.84
C ARG A 129 7.91 18.42 6.04
N MET A 130 7.97 17.12 5.81
CA MET A 130 8.35 16.16 6.85
C MET A 130 9.70 16.48 7.49
N GLU A 131 10.70 16.83 6.67
CA GLU A 131 12.04 17.18 7.15
C GLU A 131 12.01 18.33 8.16
N ASP A 132 11.23 19.38 7.88
CA ASP A 132 11.08 20.51 8.78
C ASP A 132 10.42 20.06 10.08
N ARG A 133 9.33 19.29 9.99
CA ARG A 133 8.58 18.82 11.16
C ARG A 133 9.39 17.89 12.05
N LEU A 134 10.18 17.00 11.46
CA LEU A 134 11.10 16.12 12.20
C LEU A 134 12.24 16.90 12.84
N THR A 135 12.76 17.92 12.17
CA THR A 135 13.85 18.77 12.69
C THR A 135 13.37 19.64 13.85
N GLU A 136 12.16 20.19 13.76
CA GLU A 136 11.56 20.97 14.83
C GLU A 136 11.23 20.13 16.07
N ALA A 137 10.87 18.86 15.88
CA ALA A 137 10.61 17.88 16.94
C ALA A 137 9.71 18.40 18.07
N LYS A 138 8.65 19.15 17.71
CA LYS A 138 7.74 19.79 18.68
C LYS A 138 6.84 18.79 19.40
N GLU A 139 6.52 17.68 18.75
CA GLU A 139 5.65 16.64 19.27
C GLU A 139 6.42 15.47 19.87
N LEU A 140 5.90 14.89 20.94
CA LEU A 140 6.46 13.68 21.56
C LEU A 140 6.40 12.47 20.60
N ALA A 141 5.40 12.43 19.74
CA ALA A 141 5.21 11.37 18.77
C ALA A 141 4.37 11.85 17.57
N LEU A 142 4.71 11.33 16.39
CA LEU A 142 4.17 11.71 15.09
C LEU A 142 3.72 10.44 14.34
N GLN A 143 2.54 10.47 13.74
CA GLN A 143 2.13 9.50 12.73
C GLN A 143 2.62 9.96 11.37
N LEU A 144 3.54 9.20 10.78
CA LEU A 144 4.04 9.39 9.43
C LEU A 144 3.37 8.40 8.49
N LEU A 145 2.82 8.90 7.39
CA LEU A 145 2.29 8.07 6.32
C LEU A 145 3.07 8.34 5.03
N PHE A 146 3.54 7.24 4.43
CA PHE A 146 4.25 7.23 3.16
C PHE A 146 3.48 6.44 2.13
N HIS A 147 3.45 6.93 0.89
CA HIS A 147 3.00 6.15 -0.26
C HIS A 147 4.24 5.71 -1.03
N ASP A 148 4.51 4.41 -1.05
CA ASP A 148 5.68 3.81 -1.71
C ASP A 148 5.88 4.30 -3.15
N GLY A 149 4.82 4.36 -3.95
CA GLY A 149 4.85 4.86 -5.33
C GLY A 149 5.27 6.33 -5.46
N MET A 150 5.23 7.12 -4.38
CA MET A 150 5.67 8.52 -4.36
C MET A 150 7.16 8.68 -4.07
N TRP A 151 7.89 7.62 -3.76
CA TRP A 151 9.33 7.65 -3.53
C TRP A 151 10.05 6.93 -4.67
N GLN A 152 10.89 7.69 -5.38
CA GLN A 152 11.59 7.25 -6.59
C GLN A 152 13.09 7.51 -6.41
N GLU A 153 13.94 6.72 -7.07
CA GLU A 153 15.39 6.93 -7.05
C GLU A 153 15.79 8.28 -7.68
N GLU A 154 15.00 8.74 -8.66
CA GLU A 154 15.17 10.02 -9.33
C GLU A 154 14.12 11.05 -8.90
N VAL A 155 14.51 12.33 -8.94
CA VAL A 155 13.64 13.45 -8.59
C VAL A 155 12.61 13.67 -9.70
N LEU A 156 11.38 13.22 -9.45
CA LEU A 156 10.25 13.39 -10.37
C LEU A 156 9.13 14.24 -9.74
N PRO A 157 8.38 15.01 -10.54
CA PRO A 157 7.14 15.63 -10.07
C PRO A 157 6.06 14.57 -9.84
N PRO A 158 5.06 14.81 -8.97
CA PRO A 158 4.13 13.79 -8.49
C PRO A 158 3.44 12.96 -9.59
N ARG A 159 2.95 13.63 -10.63
CA ARG A 159 2.31 12.95 -11.78
C ARG A 159 3.26 11.97 -12.47
N GLN A 160 4.53 12.34 -12.63
CA GLN A 160 5.51 11.49 -13.31
C GLN A 160 5.90 10.28 -12.46
N ARG A 161 5.85 10.39 -11.13
CA ARG A 161 6.03 9.23 -10.23
C ARG A 161 4.94 8.18 -10.46
N VAL A 162 3.68 8.61 -10.53
CA VAL A 162 2.55 7.71 -10.82
C VAL A 162 2.69 7.08 -12.20
N PHE A 163 3.05 7.87 -13.23
CA PHE A 163 3.24 7.36 -14.58
C PHE A 163 4.36 6.33 -14.64
N LYS A 164 5.50 6.62 -13.99
CA LYS A 164 6.60 5.68 -13.88
C LYS A 164 6.17 4.35 -13.25
N VAL A 165 5.40 4.37 -12.16
CA VAL A 165 4.87 3.13 -11.54
C VAL A 165 4.00 2.33 -12.51
N ILE A 166 3.13 3.00 -13.28
CA ILE A 166 2.28 2.36 -14.29
C ILE A 166 3.13 1.78 -15.43
N ASP A 167 4.08 2.56 -15.94
CA ASP A 167 4.92 2.18 -17.06
C ASP A 167 5.86 1.03 -16.70
N ASP A 168 6.48 1.06 -15.52
CA ASP A 168 7.33 0.00 -14.99
C ASP A 168 6.52 -1.30 -14.80
N ARG A 169 5.28 -1.18 -14.34
CA ARG A 169 4.35 -2.31 -14.23
C ARG A 169 4.01 -2.89 -15.61
N ALA A 170 3.64 -2.04 -16.57
CA ALA A 170 3.30 -2.45 -17.91
C ALA A 170 4.49 -3.11 -18.62
N LYS A 171 5.69 -2.56 -18.46
CA LYS A 171 6.95 -3.12 -18.96
C LYS A 171 7.19 -4.52 -18.39
N TRP A 172 7.11 -4.68 -17.08
CA TRP A 172 7.29 -5.98 -16.44
C TRP A 172 6.27 -7.03 -16.93
N MET A 173 5.00 -6.65 -17.15
CA MET A 173 3.99 -7.58 -17.66
C MET A 173 4.33 -8.07 -19.07
N LYS A 174 4.80 -7.17 -19.95
CA LYS A 174 5.25 -7.52 -21.30
C LYS A 174 6.46 -8.45 -21.26
N GLU A 175 7.48 -8.10 -20.48
CA GLU A 175 8.69 -8.94 -20.30
C GLU A 175 8.35 -10.33 -19.75
N THR A 176 7.39 -10.42 -18.81
CA THR A 176 6.95 -11.70 -18.25
C THR A 176 6.32 -12.60 -19.31
N TYR A 177 5.55 -12.04 -20.24
CA TYR A 177 4.98 -12.78 -21.37
C TYR A 177 6.07 -13.28 -22.32
N ASP A 178 7.03 -12.42 -22.68
CA ASP A 178 8.13 -12.78 -23.58
C ASP A 178 8.99 -13.90 -22.99
N ILE A 179 9.36 -13.77 -21.71
CA ILE A 179 10.09 -14.80 -20.96
C ILE A 179 9.30 -16.11 -20.90
N HIS A 180 7.99 -16.03 -20.68
CA HIS A 180 7.15 -17.23 -20.63
C HIS A 180 7.17 -17.98 -21.95
N LEU A 181 6.93 -17.30 -23.08
CA LEU A 181 6.94 -17.94 -24.40
C LEU A 181 8.29 -18.56 -24.75
N ALA A 182 9.39 -17.85 -24.45
CA ALA A 182 10.74 -18.38 -24.64
C ALA A 182 10.96 -19.64 -23.78
N ALA A 183 10.53 -19.63 -22.53
CA ALA A 183 10.70 -20.75 -21.59
C ALA A 183 9.94 -22.03 -22.02
N ILE A 184 8.80 -21.90 -22.71
CA ILE A 184 8.03 -23.03 -23.23
C ILE A 184 8.39 -23.39 -24.69
N GLY A 185 9.42 -22.76 -25.25
CA GLY A 185 9.90 -23.01 -26.62
C GLY A 185 8.90 -22.61 -27.70
N GLN A 186 8.00 -21.68 -27.41
CA GLN A 186 7.03 -21.16 -28.38
C GLN A 186 7.61 -19.94 -29.11
N LYS A 187 7.19 -19.78 -30.37
CA LYS A 187 7.48 -18.57 -31.14
C LYS A 187 6.74 -17.38 -30.52
N ASN A 188 7.41 -16.23 -30.48
CA ASN A 188 6.82 -14.97 -30.07
C ASN A 188 6.78 -14.02 -31.27
N ILE A 189 5.69 -14.09 -32.02
CA ILE A 189 5.57 -13.42 -33.32
C ILE A 189 5.17 -11.95 -33.12
N ASP A 190 6.01 -11.04 -33.62
CA ASP A 190 5.73 -9.61 -33.75
C ASP A 190 5.80 -9.18 -35.24
N TRP A 191 5.70 -7.88 -35.52
CA TRP A 191 5.68 -7.32 -36.87
C TRP A 191 6.84 -7.75 -37.77
N ASP A 192 8.05 -7.85 -37.21
CA ASP A 192 9.28 -8.16 -37.96
C ASP A 192 9.66 -9.66 -37.91
N GLY A 193 8.88 -10.51 -37.24
CA GLY A 193 9.13 -11.95 -37.13
C GLY A 193 9.09 -12.48 -35.70
N ASP A 194 9.71 -13.65 -35.47
CA ASP A 194 9.80 -14.27 -34.15
C ASP A 194 10.87 -13.59 -33.28
N ILE A 195 10.47 -12.93 -32.20
CA ILE A 195 11.41 -12.22 -31.32
C ILE A 195 12.23 -13.16 -30.43
N ASN A 196 11.85 -14.43 -30.31
CA ASN A 196 12.60 -15.44 -29.56
C ASN A 196 13.69 -16.13 -30.41
N GLY A 197 13.67 -15.95 -31.73
CA GLY A 197 14.56 -16.62 -32.68
C GLY A 197 15.44 -15.64 -33.45
N ASN A 198 16.74 -15.92 -33.49
CA ASN A 198 17.62 -15.40 -34.54
C ASN A 198 17.35 -16.24 -35.80
N ASP A 199 16.36 -15.85 -36.61
CA ASP A 199 16.18 -16.42 -37.95
C ASP A 199 17.33 -16.02 -38.90
#